data_AF-A0A7U9R4V9-F1
#
_entry.id   AF-A0A7U9R4V9-F1
#
_cell.length_a   1.000
_cell.length_b   1.000
_cell.length_c   1.000
_cell.angle_alpha   90.00
_cell.angle_beta   90.00
_cell.angle_gamma   90.00
#
_symmetry.space_group_name_H-M   'P 1'
#
loop_
_entity.id
_entity.type
_entity.pdbx_description
1 polymer ?
#
loop_
_entity_poly.entity_id
_entity_poly.type
_entity_poly.pdbx_seq_one_letter_code
_entity_poly.pdbx_strand_id
1 'polypeptide(L)'
;MGYYDNIAVCKTERELLELWKTKEPVTRSYVDKKQEKTVSINHKNVFISDGIVNEAVWNHQTGRKILYLLKEAYGEDADWSLTEWLLRAKPSSSVWKRVIEWAYGIQNTTESGIAKYSPGIYEHHTELFNHIAVVNLKKSGGKSSSDYGEIEAYALADKEEIKKQLRLIDYYHPANYYPALLNYYAVTNIFQQALLYQKEKGEN
;
A
#
# COMPACT_ATOMS: atom_id res chain seq x y z
N MET A 1 9.22 -25.40 -15.56
CA MET A 1 8.31 -24.26 -15.41
C MET A 1 9.17 -23.06 -15.02
N GLY A 2 9.14 -21.98 -15.79
CA GLY A 2 10.01 -20.81 -15.56
C GLY A 2 9.57 -19.99 -14.35
N TYR A 3 10.42 -19.06 -13.90
CA TYR A 3 10.11 -18.17 -12.77
C TYR A 3 8.76 -17.45 -12.92
N TYR A 4 8.48 -16.89 -14.11
CA TYR A 4 7.22 -16.18 -14.37
C TYR A 4 6.00 -17.12 -14.46
N ASP A 5 6.19 -18.36 -14.89
CA ASP A 5 5.12 -19.37 -14.84
C ASP A 5 4.77 -19.70 -13.38
N ASN A 6 5.78 -19.74 -12.51
CA ASN A 6 5.60 -19.97 -11.07
C ASN A 6 4.80 -18.83 -10.40
N ILE A 7 4.99 -17.57 -10.81
CA ILE A 7 4.18 -16.43 -10.33
C ILE A 7 2.70 -16.64 -10.67
N ALA A 8 2.40 -17.13 -11.87
CA ALA A 8 1.02 -17.32 -12.31
C ALA A 8 0.26 -18.32 -11.41
N VAL A 9 0.94 -19.39 -10.98
CA VAL A 9 0.35 -20.46 -10.16
C VAL A 9 0.29 -20.16 -8.66
N CYS A 10 0.98 -19.13 -8.15
CA CYS A 10 0.84 -18.70 -6.76
C CYS A 10 -0.62 -18.41 -6.45
N LYS A 11 -1.14 -19.00 -5.37
CA LYS A 11 -2.54 -18.85 -4.93
C LYS A 11 -2.67 -17.95 -3.71
N THR A 12 -1.57 -17.77 -2.97
CA THR A 12 -1.53 -16.94 -1.77
C THR A 12 -0.43 -15.89 -1.87
N GLU A 13 -0.60 -14.79 -1.13
CA GLU A 13 0.41 -13.74 -1.03
C GLU A 13 1.73 -14.30 -0.48
N ARG A 14 1.67 -15.15 0.56
CA ARG A 14 2.83 -15.82 1.12
C ARG A 14 3.62 -16.61 0.08
N GLU A 15 2.96 -17.45 -0.72
CA GLU A 15 3.63 -18.20 -1.80
C GLU A 15 4.33 -17.28 -2.81
N LEU A 16 3.71 -16.15 -3.14
CA LEU A 16 4.29 -15.17 -4.06
C LEU A 16 5.53 -14.51 -3.45
N LEU A 17 5.48 -14.09 -2.19
CA LEU A 17 6.59 -13.41 -1.52
C LEU A 17 7.80 -14.34 -1.35
N GLU A 18 7.57 -15.61 -1.01
CA GLU A 18 8.64 -16.61 -0.95
C GLU A 18 9.27 -16.85 -2.32
N LEU A 19 8.47 -16.94 -3.39
CA LEU A 19 8.99 -17.01 -4.76
C LEU A 19 9.75 -15.74 -5.14
N TRP A 20 9.28 -14.56 -4.73
CA TRP A 20 9.92 -13.29 -5.04
C TRP A 20 11.33 -13.18 -4.46
N LYS A 21 11.56 -13.69 -3.24
CA LYS A 21 12.90 -13.78 -2.65
C LYS A 21 13.88 -14.61 -3.48
N THR A 22 13.41 -15.57 -4.28
CA THR A 22 14.30 -16.39 -5.11
C THR A 22 14.63 -15.75 -6.46
N LYS A 23 14.05 -14.58 -6.78
CA LYS A 23 14.25 -13.90 -8.07
C LYS A 23 15.74 -13.62 -8.30
N GLU A 24 16.19 -13.83 -9.54
CA GLU A 24 17.58 -13.52 -9.88
C GLU A 24 17.84 -12.01 -9.78
N PRO A 25 19.01 -11.61 -9.23
CA PRO A 25 19.35 -10.20 -9.09
C PRO A 25 19.36 -9.49 -10.44
N VAL A 26 18.94 -8.23 -10.44
CA VAL A 26 18.95 -7.38 -11.64
C VAL A 26 19.54 -6.03 -11.34
N THR A 27 20.42 -5.57 -12.21
CA THR A 27 20.93 -4.19 -12.18
C THR A 27 20.08 -3.34 -13.11
N ARG A 28 19.62 -2.19 -12.62
CA ARG A 28 18.89 -1.20 -13.41
C ARG A 28 19.60 0.14 -13.35
N SER A 29 19.71 0.78 -14.50
CA SER A 29 20.13 2.18 -14.58
C SER A 29 18.91 3.09 -14.52
N TYR A 30 19.05 4.22 -13.84
CA TYR A 30 18.02 5.26 -13.77
C TYR A 30 18.67 6.64 -13.70
N VAL A 31 17.90 7.68 -14.01
CA VAL A 31 18.38 9.07 -13.97
C VAL A 31 17.78 9.77 -12.75
N ASP A 32 18.63 10.30 -11.89
CA ASP A 32 18.22 11.19 -10.80
C ASP A 32 18.97 12.53 -10.94
N LYS A 33 18.23 13.65 -10.99
CA LYS A 33 18.78 15.01 -11.11
C LYS A 33 19.86 15.15 -12.20
N LYS A 34 19.63 14.54 -13.37
CA LYS A 34 20.55 14.51 -14.53
C LYS A 34 21.85 13.72 -14.32
N GLN A 35 21.94 12.93 -13.25
CA GLN A 35 23.02 11.98 -13.03
C GLN A 35 22.50 10.57 -13.29
N GLU A 36 23.26 9.80 -14.06
CA GLU A 36 23.00 8.38 -14.22
C GLU A 36 23.45 7.65 -12.96
N LYS A 37 22.55 6.84 -12.40
CA LYS A 37 22.81 5.96 -11.27
C LYS A 37 22.46 4.54 -11.66
N THR A 38 22.99 3.60 -10.91
CA THR A 38 22.61 2.19 -11.02
C THR A 38 22.20 1.66 -9.65
N VAL A 39 21.21 0.77 -9.65
CA VAL A 39 20.79 0.03 -8.46
C VAL A 39 20.87 -1.46 -8.75
N SER A 40 21.46 -2.20 -7.81
CA SER A 40 21.44 -3.65 -7.80
C SER A 40 20.25 -4.11 -6.95
N ILE A 41 19.27 -4.72 -7.59
CA ILE A 41 18.06 -5.23 -6.95
C ILE A 41 18.29 -6.70 -6.68
N ASN A 42 18.48 -7.05 -5.41
CA ASN A 42 18.74 -8.42 -4.97
C ASN A 42 17.88 -8.78 -3.74
N HIS A 43 16.74 -9.41 -4.03
CA HIS A 43 15.77 -9.87 -3.03
C HIS A 43 16.25 -11.07 -2.20
N LYS A 44 17.36 -11.71 -2.58
CA LYS A 44 17.96 -12.81 -1.81
C LYS A 44 18.74 -12.33 -0.59
N ASN A 45 19.17 -11.05 -0.59
CA ASN A 45 19.97 -10.47 0.49
C ASN A 45 19.10 -9.87 1.60
N VAL A 46 18.20 -8.97 1.21
CA VAL A 46 17.26 -8.28 2.10
C VAL A 46 15.92 -8.23 1.41
N PHE A 47 14.89 -8.65 2.12
CA PHE A 47 13.51 -8.64 1.69
C PHE A 47 12.59 -8.22 2.83
N ILE A 48 11.99 -7.06 2.68
CA ILE A 48 10.98 -6.54 3.58
C ILE A 48 9.62 -7.00 3.05
N SER A 49 9.03 -7.98 3.73
CA SER A 49 7.70 -8.46 3.37
C SER A 49 6.62 -7.48 3.83
N ASP A 50 5.57 -7.40 3.04
CA ASP A 50 4.38 -6.60 3.30
C ASP A 50 3.14 -7.35 2.78
N GLY A 51 1.97 -6.71 2.79
CA GLY A 51 0.73 -7.34 2.34
C GLY A 51 -0.44 -7.11 3.28
N ILE A 52 -1.29 -8.12 3.37
CA ILE A 52 -2.41 -8.17 4.32
C ILE A 52 -1.86 -8.22 5.76
N VAL A 53 -2.30 -7.30 6.62
CA VAL A 53 -1.80 -7.22 8.01
C VAL A 53 -2.31 -8.37 8.88
N ASN A 54 -3.57 -8.77 8.71
CA ASN A 54 -4.17 -9.89 9.43
C ASN A 54 -5.11 -10.67 8.49
N GLU A 55 -4.63 -11.77 7.93
CA GLU A 55 -5.40 -12.57 6.95
C GLU A 55 -6.74 -13.08 7.50
N ALA A 56 -6.78 -13.48 8.78
CA ALA A 56 -7.98 -14.00 9.40
C ALA A 56 -9.09 -12.92 9.46
N VAL A 57 -8.74 -11.69 9.80
CA VAL A 57 -9.68 -10.56 9.80
C VAL A 57 -9.98 -10.11 8.37
N TRP A 58 -8.97 -9.97 7.52
CA TRP A 58 -9.12 -9.52 6.13
C TRP A 58 -10.06 -10.38 5.30
N ASN A 59 -10.02 -11.70 5.47
CA ASN A 59 -10.83 -12.63 4.68
C ASN A 59 -12.29 -12.69 5.15
N HIS A 60 -12.58 -12.31 6.40
CA HIS A 60 -13.93 -12.38 6.97
C HIS A 60 -14.56 -11.01 7.22
N GLN A 61 -13.84 -9.90 6.97
CA GLN A 61 -14.40 -8.57 7.14
C GLN A 61 -15.53 -8.30 6.13
N THR A 62 -16.58 -7.65 6.59
CA THR A 62 -17.74 -7.25 5.78
C THR A 62 -17.60 -5.84 5.19
N GLY A 63 -16.59 -5.09 5.64
CA GLY A 63 -16.28 -3.74 5.19
C GLY A 63 -15.49 -3.69 3.89
N ARG A 64 -15.11 -2.48 3.48
CA ARG A 64 -14.26 -2.28 2.30
C ARG A 64 -12.86 -2.81 2.60
N LYS A 65 -12.31 -3.63 1.71
CA LYS A 65 -10.91 -4.10 1.80
C LYS A 65 -9.95 -3.00 1.36
N ILE A 66 -9.27 -2.34 2.28
CA ILE A 66 -8.44 -1.15 1.96
C ILE A 66 -6.98 -1.55 1.80
N LEU A 67 -6.39 -1.19 0.65
CA LEU A 67 -4.96 -1.32 0.39
C LEU A 67 -4.29 0.06 0.34
N TYR A 68 -3.17 0.20 1.05
CA TYR A 68 -2.27 1.35 0.93
C TYR A 68 -1.03 0.96 0.11
N LEU A 69 -0.85 1.63 -1.03
CA LEU A 69 0.39 1.53 -1.79
C LEU A 69 1.41 2.52 -1.25
N LEU A 70 2.57 2.00 -0.87
CA LEU A 70 3.68 2.71 -0.27
C LEU A 70 4.92 2.61 -1.16
N LYS A 71 5.90 3.47 -0.91
CA LYS A 71 7.11 3.52 -1.73
C LYS A 71 8.12 2.46 -1.30
N GLU A 72 8.51 2.53 -0.03
CA GLU A 72 9.50 1.68 0.62
C GLU A 72 9.24 1.70 2.13
N ALA A 73 9.71 0.66 2.81
CA ALA A 73 9.68 0.60 4.27
C ALA A 73 11.06 0.95 4.83
N TYR A 74 11.09 1.49 6.05
CA TYR A 74 12.34 1.64 6.78
C TYR A 74 12.96 0.26 7.04
N GLY A 75 14.24 0.09 6.78
CA GLY A 75 14.91 -1.17 7.03
C GLY A 75 16.41 -1.03 6.90
N GLU A 76 17.11 -1.91 7.60
CA GLU A 76 18.57 -2.04 7.54
C GLU A 76 18.93 -3.27 6.70
N ASP A 77 19.95 -4.01 7.10
CA ASP A 77 20.56 -5.10 6.32
C ASP A 77 19.95 -6.49 6.62
N ALA A 78 18.69 -6.53 7.09
CA ALA A 78 18.01 -7.77 7.46
C ALA A 78 16.56 -7.81 6.99
N ASP A 79 16.11 -9.03 6.67
CA ASP A 79 14.71 -9.32 6.40
C ASP A 79 13.83 -8.99 7.61
N TRP A 80 12.68 -8.40 7.35
CA TRP A 80 11.64 -8.25 8.35
C TRP A 80 10.27 -8.10 7.70
N SER A 81 9.22 -8.27 8.50
CA SER A 81 7.84 -8.16 8.04
C SER A 81 7.18 -6.88 8.54
N LEU A 82 6.83 -6.00 7.60
CA LEU A 82 6.07 -4.80 7.89
C LEU A 82 4.69 -5.15 8.47
N THR A 83 4.03 -6.18 7.95
CA THR A 83 2.70 -6.60 8.41
C THR A 83 2.73 -7.16 9.83
N GLU A 84 3.73 -7.99 10.19
CA GLU A 84 3.88 -8.47 11.56
C GLU A 84 4.15 -7.33 12.55
N TRP A 85 4.99 -6.37 12.16
CA TRP A 85 5.26 -5.21 12.99
C TRP A 85 4.03 -4.32 13.16
N LEU A 86 3.27 -4.05 12.10
CA LEU A 86 2.01 -3.30 12.20
C LEU A 86 1.01 -3.98 13.13
N LEU A 87 0.88 -5.31 12.99
CA LEU A 87 -0.02 -6.12 13.80
C LEU A 87 0.31 -6.03 15.30
N ARG A 88 1.60 -6.08 15.65
CA ARG A 88 2.07 -6.09 17.05
C ARG A 88 2.24 -4.71 17.64
N ALA A 89 2.94 -3.83 16.93
CA ALA A 89 3.41 -2.55 17.46
C ALA A 89 2.34 -1.46 17.41
N LYS A 90 1.42 -1.52 16.43
CA LYS A 90 0.38 -0.49 16.20
C LYS A 90 0.97 0.92 16.30
N PRO A 91 1.87 1.28 15.37
CA PRO A 91 2.72 2.46 15.50
C PRO A 91 1.94 3.78 15.42
N SER A 92 2.35 4.74 16.24
CA SER A 92 1.71 6.07 16.35
C SER A 92 2.42 7.17 15.57
N SER A 93 3.26 6.82 14.60
CA SER A 93 3.89 7.83 13.74
C SER A 93 2.83 8.55 12.89
N SER A 94 3.16 9.75 12.39
CA SER A 94 2.21 10.59 11.65
C SER A 94 1.56 9.87 10.45
N VAL A 95 2.34 9.08 9.71
CA VAL A 95 1.86 8.28 8.58
C VAL A 95 0.82 7.27 9.05
N TRP A 96 1.12 6.53 10.12
CA TRP A 96 0.26 5.46 10.59
C TRP A 96 -1.00 5.96 11.30
N LYS A 97 -0.92 7.09 12.02
CA LYS A 97 -2.11 7.81 12.50
C LYS A 97 -3.05 8.15 11.35
N ARG A 98 -2.49 8.72 10.28
CA ARG A 98 -3.27 9.11 9.10
C ARG A 98 -3.87 7.92 8.37
N VAL A 99 -3.14 6.81 8.26
CA VAL A 99 -3.66 5.54 7.70
C VAL A 99 -4.91 5.09 8.47
N ILE A 100 -4.87 5.09 9.81
CA ILE A 100 -6.02 4.68 10.63
C ILE A 100 -7.18 5.67 10.54
N GLU A 101 -6.91 6.97 10.54
CA GLU A 101 -7.93 8.01 10.31
C GLU A 101 -8.67 7.82 8.97
N TRP A 102 -7.92 7.54 7.90
CA TRP A 102 -8.49 7.27 6.59
C TRP A 102 -9.25 5.95 6.54
N ALA A 103 -8.70 4.88 7.14
CA ALA A 103 -9.38 3.60 7.21
C ALA A 103 -10.73 3.74 7.93
N TYR A 104 -10.76 4.46 9.05
CA TYR A 104 -11.98 4.78 9.79
C TYR A 104 -12.99 5.51 8.90
N GLY A 105 -12.56 6.58 8.22
CA GLY A 105 -13.42 7.36 7.34
C GLY A 105 -14.02 6.52 6.21
N ILE A 106 -13.21 5.67 5.57
CA ILE A 106 -13.64 4.80 4.46
C ILE A 106 -14.58 3.70 4.94
N GLN A 107 -14.33 3.09 6.10
CA GLN A 107 -15.18 2.02 6.61
C GLN A 107 -16.54 2.53 7.10
N ASN A 108 -16.58 3.71 7.70
CA ASN A 108 -17.77 4.25 8.37
C ASN A 108 -18.58 5.23 7.50
N THR A 109 -18.12 5.54 6.29
CA THR A 109 -18.89 6.31 5.32
C THR A 109 -19.77 5.38 4.47
N THR A 110 -21.06 5.64 4.48
CA THR A 110 -22.10 4.88 3.78
C THR A 110 -22.94 5.82 2.92
N GLU A 111 -23.86 5.28 2.13
CA GLU A 111 -24.83 6.09 1.38
C GLU A 111 -25.70 6.96 2.31
N SER A 112 -25.98 6.48 3.52
CA SER A 112 -26.82 7.16 4.51
C SER A 112 -26.07 8.14 5.40
N GLY A 113 -24.74 8.23 5.31
CA GLY A 113 -23.98 9.12 6.17
C GLY A 113 -22.47 9.10 5.97
N ILE A 114 -21.85 10.25 6.25
CA ILE A 114 -20.41 10.45 6.21
C ILE A 114 -19.83 10.26 7.61
N ALA A 115 -18.72 9.53 7.71
CA ALA A 115 -18.01 9.36 8.97
C ALA A 115 -17.58 10.73 9.53
N LYS A 116 -17.92 11.00 10.80
CA LYS A 116 -17.54 12.26 11.45
C LYS A 116 -16.08 12.22 11.89
N TYR A 117 -15.37 13.31 11.63
CA TYR A 117 -14.06 13.53 12.22
C TYR A 117 -14.19 13.81 13.72
N SER A 118 -13.29 13.23 14.52
CA SER A 118 -13.12 13.58 15.92
C SER A 118 -11.64 13.50 16.30
N PRO A 119 -11.15 14.36 17.20
CA PRO A 119 -9.86 14.15 17.85
C PRO A 119 -9.88 12.79 18.56
N GLY A 120 -8.84 11.97 18.40
CA GLY A 120 -8.76 10.66 19.04
C GLY A 120 -9.12 9.46 18.16
N ILE A 121 -9.45 9.66 16.87
CA ILE A 121 -9.78 8.54 15.96
C ILE A 121 -8.69 7.47 15.98
N TYR A 122 -7.41 7.86 15.90
CA TYR A 122 -6.32 6.89 15.95
C TYR A 122 -6.33 6.10 17.26
N GLU A 123 -6.36 6.79 18.39
CA GLU A 123 -6.28 6.19 19.72
C GLU A 123 -7.43 5.21 19.99
N HIS A 124 -8.62 5.49 19.45
CA HIS A 124 -9.80 4.63 19.60
C HIS A 124 -9.94 3.54 18.55
N HIS A 125 -9.19 3.60 17.44
CA HIS A 125 -9.38 2.72 16.28
C HIS A 125 -8.11 1.98 15.82
N THR A 126 -7.15 1.75 16.71
CA THR A 126 -5.92 1.01 16.36
C THR A 126 -6.18 -0.44 15.91
N GLU A 127 -7.35 -1.02 16.18
CA GLU A 127 -7.78 -2.31 15.64
C GLU A 127 -7.94 -2.30 14.12
N LEU A 128 -8.09 -1.14 13.49
CA LEU A 128 -8.18 -1.00 12.04
C LEU A 128 -6.90 -1.45 11.32
N PHE A 129 -5.75 -1.53 11.99
CA PHE A 129 -4.58 -2.20 11.41
C PHE A 129 -4.88 -3.62 10.94
N ASN A 130 -5.76 -4.36 11.64
CA ASN A 130 -6.12 -5.73 11.24
C ASN A 130 -6.97 -5.79 9.95
N HIS A 131 -7.52 -4.66 9.51
CA HIS A 131 -8.50 -4.59 8.42
C HIS A 131 -7.88 -4.08 7.11
N ILE A 132 -6.60 -3.74 7.12
CA ILE A 132 -5.90 -3.13 5.97
C ILE A 132 -4.84 -4.07 5.38
N ALA A 133 -4.48 -3.77 4.14
CA ALA A 133 -3.27 -4.26 3.50
C ALA A 133 -2.34 -3.09 3.18
N VAL A 134 -1.03 -3.35 3.12
CA VAL A 134 0.01 -2.39 2.75
C VAL A 134 0.96 -3.03 1.76
N VAL A 135 1.32 -2.35 0.68
CA VAL A 135 2.27 -2.87 -0.32
C VAL A 135 3.28 -1.80 -0.69
N ASN A 136 4.56 -2.08 -0.50
CA ASN A 136 5.67 -1.26 -0.96
C ASN A 136 6.08 -1.64 -2.38
N LEU A 137 6.43 -0.65 -3.20
CA LEU A 137 7.01 -0.88 -4.53
C LEU A 137 8.44 -1.43 -4.43
N LYS A 138 9.21 -0.96 -3.45
CA LYS A 138 10.55 -1.44 -3.14
C LYS A 138 10.50 -2.36 -1.93
N LYS A 139 10.99 -3.59 -2.10
CA LYS A 139 11.04 -4.64 -1.07
C LYS A 139 12.35 -4.70 -0.29
N SER A 140 13.17 -3.65 -0.37
CA SER A 140 14.43 -3.54 0.36
C SER A 140 14.42 -2.30 1.26
N GLY A 141 15.40 -2.21 2.17
CA GLY A 141 15.53 -1.11 3.13
C GLY A 141 15.53 0.27 2.47
N GLY A 142 14.66 1.14 2.98
CA GLY A 142 14.60 2.56 2.65
C GLY A 142 15.21 3.46 3.72
N LYS A 143 15.49 4.72 3.33
CA LYS A 143 15.94 5.80 4.23
C LYS A 143 14.83 6.84 4.41
N SER A 144 15.09 7.88 5.21
CA SER A 144 14.15 8.99 5.43
C SER A 144 13.84 9.83 4.18
N SER A 145 14.64 9.70 3.13
CA SER A 145 14.43 10.32 1.82
C SER A 145 14.41 9.26 0.73
N SER A 146 13.41 9.34 -0.15
CA SER A 146 13.27 8.42 -1.28
C SER A 146 13.90 8.97 -2.57
N ASP A 147 14.59 8.11 -3.31
CA ASP A 147 14.99 8.35 -4.70
C ASP A 147 13.90 7.79 -5.63
N TYR A 148 13.16 8.67 -6.31
CA TYR A 148 12.04 8.26 -7.15
C TYR A 148 12.48 7.47 -8.38
N GLY A 149 13.69 7.72 -8.90
CA GLY A 149 14.23 6.93 -10.02
C GLY A 149 14.60 5.51 -9.58
N GLU A 150 15.10 5.36 -8.35
CA GLU A 150 15.32 4.04 -7.76
C GLU A 150 13.98 3.29 -7.57
N ILE A 151 12.96 3.95 -7.02
CA ILE A 151 11.62 3.34 -6.85
C ILE A 151 11.03 2.90 -8.19
N GLU A 152 11.16 3.72 -9.24
CA GLU A 152 10.74 3.35 -10.59
C GLU A 152 11.50 2.13 -11.11
N ALA A 153 12.82 2.07 -10.88
CA ALA A 153 13.63 0.90 -11.25
C ALA A 153 13.14 -0.38 -10.56
N TYR A 154 12.79 -0.33 -9.27
CA TYR A 154 12.14 -1.44 -8.55
C TYR A 154 10.79 -1.79 -9.15
N ALA A 155 9.91 -0.81 -9.35
CA ALA A 155 8.58 -1.04 -9.91
C ALA A 155 8.63 -1.69 -11.30
N LEU A 156 9.59 -1.30 -12.14
CA LEU A 156 9.81 -1.91 -13.46
C LEU A 156 10.43 -3.30 -13.37
N ALA A 157 11.38 -3.51 -12.46
CA ALA A 157 12.01 -4.79 -12.25
C ALA A 157 11.00 -5.83 -11.74
N ASP A 158 10.13 -5.44 -10.81
CA ASP A 158 9.23 -6.31 -10.06
C ASP A 158 7.75 -6.20 -10.48
N LYS A 159 7.49 -5.68 -11.69
CA LYS A 159 6.13 -5.38 -12.15
C LYS A 159 5.19 -6.59 -12.14
N GLU A 160 5.66 -7.79 -12.45
CA GLU A 160 4.80 -8.97 -12.56
C GLU A 160 4.44 -9.51 -11.19
N GLU A 161 5.38 -9.46 -10.25
CA GLU A 161 5.21 -9.80 -8.84
C GLU A 161 4.26 -8.81 -8.18
N ILE A 162 4.46 -7.49 -8.35
CA ILE A 162 3.57 -6.45 -7.84
C ILE A 162 2.15 -6.66 -8.40
N LYS A 163 2.00 -6.84 -9.71
CA LYS A 163 0.69 -7.10 -10.33
C LYS A 163 0.02 -8.35 -9.75
N LYS A 164 0.78 -9.42 -9.51
CA LYS A 164 0.25 -10.65 -8.90
C LYS A 164 -0.15 -10.41 -7.44
N GLN A 165 0.66 -9.71 -6.65
CA GLN A 165 0.38 -9.37 -5.25
C GLN A 165 -0.92 -8.58 -5.15
N LEU A 166 -1.08 -7.53 -5.96
CA LEU A 166 -2.30 -6.71 -6.01
C LEU A 166 -3.56 -7.53 -6.34
N ARG A 167 -3.45 -8.51 -7.24
CA ARG A 167 -4.56 -9.42 -7.57
C ARG A 167 -4.89 -10.38 -6.42
N LEU A 168 -3.88 -10.87 -5.71
CA LEU A 168 -4.06 -11.81 -4.60
C LEU A 168 -4.66 -11.12 -3.36
N ILE A 169 -4.31 -9.86 -3.11
CA ILE A 169 -4.86 -9.09 -1.99
C ILE A 169 -6.37 -8.86 -2.16
N ASP A 170 -6.84 -8.74 -3.40
CA ASP A 170 -8.26 -8.54 -3.73
C ASP A 170 -8.89 -7.40 -2.92
N TYR A 171 -8.34 -6.20 -3.11
CA TYR A 171 -8.78 -5.01 -2.39
C TYR A 171 -9.92 -4.27 -3.11
N TYR A 172 -10.68 -3.52 -2.33
CA TYR A 172 -11.67 -2.58 -2.82
C TYR A 172 -10.99 -1.33 -3.40
N HIS A 173 -11.21 -1.08 -4.68
CA HIS A 173 -10.91 0.20 -5.30
C HIS A 173 -12.08 0.57 -6.21
N PRO A 174 -12.66 1.78 -6.09
CA PRO A 174 -13.80 2.17 -6.91
C PRO A 174 -13.53 2.03 -8.42
N ALA A 175 -12.30 2.31 -8.89
CA ALA A 175 -11.93 2.09 -10.29
C ALA A 175 -11.60 0.63 -10.64
N ASN A 176 -11.45 -0.27 -9.66
CA ASN A 176 -11.30 -1.71 -9.91
C ASN A 176 -12.68 -2.37 -10.14
N TYR A 177 -13.72 -1.87 -9.46
CA TYR A 177 -15.10 -2.37 -9.59
C TYR A 177 -15.92 -1.61 -10.64
N TYR A 178 -15.64 -0.31 -10.83
CA TYR A 178 -16.33 0.56 -11.77
C TYR A 178 -15.35 1.37 -12.65
N PRO A 179 -14.43 0.70 -13.38
CA PRO A 179 -13.39 1.38 -14.17
C PRO A 179 -13.94 2.36 -15.21
N ALA A 180 -15.16 2.13 -15.70
CA ALA A 180 -15.84 2.99 -16.68
C ALA A 180 -16.56 4.21 -16.06
N LEU A 181 -16.84 4.22 -14.76
CA LEU A 181 -17.63 5.26 -14.07
C LEU A 181 -16.79 6.13 -13.13
N LEU A 182 -15.74 5.57 -12.53
CA LEU A 182 -14.94 6.23 -11.50
C LEU A 182 -13.54 6.54 -12.02
N ASN A 183 -13.48 7.53 -12.90
CA ASN A 183 -12.23 8.24 -13.12
C ASN A 183 -11.98 9.12 -11.89
N TYR A 184 -10.76 9.09 -11.37
CA TYR A 184 -10.22 9.75 -10.17
C TYR A 184 -10.76 11.18 -9.88
N TYR A 185 -11.20 11.87 -10.93
CA TYR A 185 -11.90 13.15 -10.89
C TYR A 185 -13.20 13.19 -10.06
N ALA A 186 -13.93 12.09 -9.88
CA ALA A 186 -15.20 12.12 -9.15
C ALA A 186 -15.02 12.41 -7.65
N VAL A 187 -14.01 11.82 -7.01
CA VAL A 187 -13.71 12.05 -5.58
C VAL A 187 -13.14 13.45 -5.36
N THR A 188 -12.25 13.90 -6.25
CA THR A 188 -11.76 15.28 -6.21
C THR A 188 -12.86 16.30 -6.50
N ASN A 189 -13.83 15.96 -7.36
CA ASN A 189 -14.98 16.82 -7.67
C ASN A 189 -15.92 16.91 -6.47
N ILE A 190 -16.25 15.80 -5.82
CA ILE A 190 -17.04 15.81 -4.58
C ILE A 190 -16.33 16.64 -3.49
N PHE A 191 -15.01 16.48 -3.33
CA PHE A 191 -14.24 17.28 -2.39
C PHE A 191 -14.22 18.77 -2.78
N GLN A 192 -14.07 19.10 -4.06
CA GLN A 192 -14.15 20.48 -4.57
C GLN A 192 -15.55 21.09 -4.35
N GLN A 193 -16.62 20.35 -4.60
CA GLN A 193 -18.00 20.80 -4.37
C GLN A 193 -18.25 21.04 -2.88
N ALA A 194 -17.72 20.19 -2.00
CA ALA A 194 -17.78 20.41 -0.56
C ALA A 194 -17.05 21.70 -0.12
N LEU A 195 -15.87 21.98 -0.69
CA LEU A 195 -15.13 23.22 -0.44
C LEU A 195 -15.86 24.47 -0.96
N LEU A 196 -16.48 24.39 -2.14
CA LEU A 196 -17.28 25.48 -2.71
C LEU A 196 -18.51 25.78 -1.86
N TYR A 197 -19.20 24.74 -1.38
CA TYR A 197 -20.35 24.88 -0.49
C TYR A 197 -20.00 25.55 0.84
N GLN A 198 -18.85 25.24 1.43
CA GLN A 198 -18.37 25.90 2.66
C GLN A 198 -18.04 27.37 2.43
N LYS A 199 -17.43 27.70 1.29
CA LYS A 199 -17.11 29.08 0.89
C LYS A 199 -18.37 29.92 0.66
N GLU A 200 -19.42 29.33 0.10
CA GLU A 200 -20.73 29.99 -0.09
C GLU A 200 -21.46 30.27 1.23
N LYS A 201 -21.17 29.52 2.29
CA LYS A 201 -21.74 29.72 3.63
C LYS A 201 -20.95 30.67 4.54
N GLY A 202 -19.79 31.15 4.09
CA GLY A 202 -18.97 32.10 4.86
C GLY A 202 -18.33 31.50 6.12
N GLU A 203 -18.24 30.17 6.20
CA GLU A 203 -17.59 29.47 7.29
C GLU A 203 -16.11 29.22 6.89
N ASN A 204 -15.21 30.05 7.43
CA ASN A 204 -13.76 29.79 7.41
C ASN A 204 -13.34 29.06 8.68
#